data_AF-A0A7C5EGE8-F1
#
_entry.id   AF-A0A7C5EGE8-F1
#
_cell.length_a   1.000
_cell.length_b   1.000
_cell.length_c   1.000
_cell.angle_alpha   90.00
_cell.angle_beta   90.00
_cell.angle_gamma   90.00
#
_symmetry.space_group_name_H-M   'P 1'
#
loop_
_entity.id
_entity.type
_entity.pdbx_description
1 polymer ?
#
loop_
_entity_poly.entity_id
_entity_poly.type
_entity_poly.pdbx_seq_one_letter_code
_entity_poly.pdbx_strand_id
1 'polypeptide(L)'
;MLYAAPDGATSGNCDSWANACTLSYALSQATSGNEIWVKAGVHYPGAAGDRTATFTLKNGVALYGGFARTETSRDQRDWRNNLTILSGDIDHDDANTDG
;
A
#
# COMPACT_ATOMS: atom_id res chain seq x y z
N MET A 1 10.47 4.73 -7.49
CA MET A 1 9.52 3.62 -7.29
C MET A 1 9.55 3.28 -5.82
N LEU A 2 8.40 3.05 -5.21
CA LEU A 2 8.25 2.69 -3.81
C LEU A 2 7.44 1.40 -3.68
N TYR A 3 7.68 0.63 -2.64
CA TYR A 3 7.00 -0.64 -2.36
C TYR A 3 6.18 -0.52 -1.09
N ALA A 4 4.90 -0.91 -1.19
CA ALA A 4 3.94 -0.84 -0.10
C ALA A 4 3.37 -2.23 0.24
N ALA A 5 3.19 -2.50 1.52
CA ALA A 5 2.59 -3.71 2.04
C ALA A 5 1.78 -3.43 3.32
N PRO A 6 0.74 -4.23 3.62
CA PRO A 6 -0.04 -4.08 4.87
C PRO A 6 0.83 -4.19 6.12
N ASP A 7 1.78 -5.12 6.06
CA ASP A 7 2.76 -5.47 7.09
C ASP A 7 4.11 -4.77 6.87
N GLY A 8 4.11 -3.62 6.18
CA GLY A 8 5.32 -2.86 5.88
C GLY A 8 5.81 -1.99 7.05
N ALA A 9 7.04 -1.49 6.93
CA ALA A 9 7.61 -0.56 7.89
C ALA A 9 6.95 0.84 7.82
N THR A 10 6.94 1.58 8.93
CA THR A 10 6.50 2.99 9.00
C THR A 10 7.68 3.96 8.93
N SER A 11 8.85 3.47 8.50
CA SER A 11 10.09 4.22 8.33
C SER A 11 10.97 3.57 7.27
N GLY A 12 12.00 4.29 6.81
CA GLY A 12 12.93 3.80 5.79
C GLY A 12 12.66 4.38 4.41
N ASN A 13 13.22 3.75 3.37
CA ASN A 13 13.22 4.28 2.01
C ASN A 13 12.23 3.58 1.05
N CYS A 14 11.59 2.48 1.48
CA CYS A 14 10.56 1.76 0.73
C CYS A 14 11.01 1.32 -0.67
N ASP A 15 12.29 0.97 -0.85
CA ASP A 15 12.94 0.83 -2.16
C ASP A 15 12.93 -0.60 -2.73
N SER A 16 12.40 -1.56 -1.98
CA SER A 16 12.32 -2.98 -2.37
C SER A 16 11.21 -3.69 -1.60
N TRP A 17 10.84 -4.89 -2.05
CA TRP A 17 9.90 -5.74 -1.31
C TRP A 17 10.37 -6.13 0.10
N ALA A 18 11.69 -6.24 0.30
CA ALA A 18 12.29 -6.51 1.60
C ALA A 18 12.18 -5.30 2.54
N ASN A 19 12.30 -4.09 2.00
CA ASN A 19 12.16 -2.83 2.72
C ASN A 19 10.78 -2.18 2.53
N ALA A 20 9.76 -2.95 2.16
CA ALA A 20 8.45 -2.39 1.86
C ALA A 20 7.85 -1.67 3.08
N CYS A 21 7.19 -0.55 2.82
CA CYS A 21 6.58 0.27 3.86
C CYS A 21 5.06 0.11 3.92
N THR A 22 4.41 0.66 4.93
CA THR A 22 2.95 0.82 4.90
C THR A 22 2.54 1.75 3.74
N LEU A 23 1.35 1.55 3.18
CA LEU A 23 0.88 2.37 2.07
C LEU A 23 0.80 3.87 2.44
N SER A 24 0.32 4.19 3.63
CA SER A 24 0.28 5.59 4.12
C SER A 24 1.67 6.21 4.20
N TYR A 25 2.67 5.47 4.68
CA TYR A 25 4.03 5.96 4.74
C TYR A 25 4.64 6.13 3.35
N ALA A 26 4.46 5.16 2.45
CA ALA A 26 4.93 5.28 1.06
C ALA A 26 4.28 6.48 0.34
N LEU A 27 2.98 6.73 0.53
CA LEU A 27 2.29 7.91 0.01
C LEU A 27 2.88 9.21 0.59
N SER A 28 3.26 9.22 1.87
CA SER A 28 3.90 10.38 2.50
C SER A 28 5.26 10.73 1.86
N GLN A 29 6.03 9.71 1.44
CA GLN A 29 7.34 9.87 0.80
C GLN A 29 7.25 10.12 -0.71
N ALA A 30 6.16 9.69 -1.35
CA ALA A 30 6.02 9.79 -2.80
C ALA A 30 6.00 11.24 -3.30
N THR A 31 6.63 11.45 -4.45
CA THR A 31 6.69 12.70 -5.21
C THR A 31 6.19 12.47 -6.63
N SER A 32 5.81 13.55 -7.32
CA SER A 32 5.32 13.46 -8.70
C SER A 32 6.31 12.70 -9.60
N GLY A 33 5.79 11.75 -10.39
CA GLY A 33 6.57 10.81 -11.20
C GLY A 33 6.93 9.50 -10.49
N ASN A 34 6.58 9.34 -9.20
CA ASN A 34 6.77 8.06 -8.51
C ASN A 34 5.64 7.08 -8.82
N GLU A 35 6.01 5.81 -8.91
CA GLU A 35 5.10 4.68 -8.83
C GLU A 35 5.21 4.03 -7.46
N ILE A 36 4.06 3.67 -6.87
CA ILE A 36 3.96 2.86 -5.67
C ILE A 36 3.37 1.50 -6.06
N TRP A 37 4.12 0.44 -5.81
CA TRP A 37 3.69 -0.94 -6.05
C TRP A 37 3.19 -1.53 -4.75
N VAL A 38 1.94 -2.01 -4.76
CA VAL A 38 1.21 -2.37 -3.56
C VAL A 38 0.97 -3.88 -3.54
N LYS A 39 1.45 -4.51 -2.47
CA LYS A 39 1.18 -5.93 -2.19
C LYS A 39 -0.32 -6.17 -2.04
N ALA A 40 -0.75 -7.37 -2.43
CA ALA A 40 -2.05 -7.91 -2.06
C ALA A 40 -2.33 -7.82 -0.55
N GLY A 41 -3.60 -7.71 -0.20
CA GLY A 41 -4.11 -7.63 1.16
C GLY A 41 -4.85 -6.31 1.46
N VAL A 42 -5.30 -6.20 2.70
CA VAL A 42 -6.03 -5.03 3.21
C VAL A 42 -5.02 -4.04 3.79
N HIS A 43 -5.06 -2.81 3.29
CA HIS A 43 -4.23 -1.71 3.75
C HIS A 43 -5.11 -0.73 4.51
N TYR A 44 -4.71 -0.40 5.73
CA TYR A 44 -5.37 0.58 6.58
C TYR A 44 -4.59 1.90 6.58
N PRO A 45 -5.28 3.05 6.66
CA PRO A 45 -4.63 4.35 6.55
C PRO A 45 -3.80 4.71 7.79
N GLY A 46 -4.03 4.04 8.92
CA GLY A 46 -3.36 4.27 10.20
C GLY A 46 -3.63 3.16 11.21
N ALA A 47 -3.29 3.43 12.47
CA ALA A 47 -3.58 2.52 13.58
C ALA A 47 -5.09 2.49 13.87
N ALA A 48 -5.55 1.38 14.46
CA ALA A 48 -6.95 1.22 14.86
C ALA A 48 -7.43 2.38 15.76
N GLY A 49 -8.59 2.94 15.46
CA GLY A 49 -9.19 4.06 16.19
C GLY A 49 -8.66 5.45 15.82
N ASP A 50 -7.67 5.57 14.93
CA ASP A 50 -7.22 6.88 14.43
C ASP A 50 -8.19 7.44 13.39
N ARG A 51 -9.20 8.16 13.87
CA ARG A 51 -10.24 8.78 13.04
C ARG A 51 -9.71 9.87 12.09
N THR A 52 -8.45 10.28 12.22
CA THR A 52 -7.82 11.26 11.33
C THR A 52 -7.00 10.61 10.22
N ALA A 53 -6.77 9.29 10.31
CA ALA A 53 -6.01 8.55 9.33
C ALA A 53 -6.73 8.52 7.96
N THR A 54 -5.99 8.82 6.90
CA THR A 54 -6.49 8.80 5.53
C THR A 54 -5.40 8.44 4.52
N PHE A 55 -5.81 7.86 3.38
CA PHE A 55 -4.94 7.71 2.22
C PHE A 55 -4.96 8.98 1.36
N THR A 56 -3.97 9.85 1.56
CA THR A 56 -3.82 11.05 0.72
C THR A 56 -3.11 10.71 -0.58
N LEU A 57 -3.87 10.59 -1.67
CA LEU A 57 -3.31 10.46 -3.02
C LEU A 57 -2.68 11.78 -3.48
N LYS A 58 -1.50 11.69 -4.09
CA LYS A 58 -0.74 12.84 -4.58
C LYS A 58 -0.80 12.91 -6.10
N ASN A 59 -0.98 14.12 -6.63
CA ASN A 59 -0.94 14.36 -8.07
C ASN A 59 0.40 13.90 -8.66
N GLY A 60 0.33 13.18 -9.80
CA GLY A 60 1.50 12.64 -10.47
C GLY A 60 2.10 11.39 -9.82
N VAL A 61 1.51 10.86 -8.75
CA VAL A 61 1.91 9.57 -8.15
C VAL A 61 0.99 8.47 -8.68
N ALA A 62 1.58 7.44 -9.28
CA ALA A 62 0.83 6.27 -9.74
C ALA A 62 0.79 5.20 -8.65
N LEU A 63 -0.36 4.56 -8.47
CA LEU A 63 -0.56 3.49 -7.50
C LEU A 63 -0.99 2.22 -8.23
N TYR A 64 -0.25 1.13 -8.04
CA TYR A 64 -0.52 -0.15 -8.70
C TYR A 64 -0.64 -1.27 -7.66
N GLY A 65 -1.82 -1.87 -7.56
CA GLY A 65 -2.06 -3.11 -6.83
C GLY A 65 -1.83 -4.36 -7.68
N GLY A 66 -1.89 -5.53 -7.05
CA GLY A 66 -1.75 -6.81 -7.75
C GLY A 66 -0.43 -7.57 -7.51
N PHE A 67 0.38 -7.16 -6.54
CA PHE A 67 1.71 -7.74 -6.33
C PHE A 67 1.77 -8.74 -5.17
N ALA A 68 2.58 -9.79 -5.30
CA ALA A 68 2.79 -10.85 -4.31
C ALA A 68 4.12 -10.72 -3.52
N ARG A 69 4.92 -9.67 -3.78
CA ARG A 69 6.28 -9.41 -3.25
C ARG A 69 7.44 -10.12 -3.96
N THR A 70 7.21 -10.70 -5.13
CA THR A 70 8.25 -11.39 -5.91
C THR A 70 8.57 -10.68 -7.23
N GLU A 71 7.78 -9.68 -7.58
CA GLU A 71 7.81 -9.05 -8.88
C GLU A 71 8.94 -8.03 -9.00
N THR A 72 9.61 -8.06 -10.15
CA THR A 72 10.67 -7.13 -10.56
C THR A 72 10.22 -6.19 -11.69
N SER A 73 9.05 -6.43 -12.29
CA SER A 73 8.45 -5.55 -13.30
C SER A 73 6.96 -5.32 -13.03
N ARG A 74 6.45 -4.16 -13.44
CA ARG A 74 5.05 -3.76 -13.23
C ARG A 74 4.07 -4.72 -13.90
N ASP A 75 4.47 -5.26 -15.05
CA ASP A 75 3.61 -6.11 -15.88
C ASP A 75 3.48 -7.54 -15.33
N GLN A 76 4.25 -7.89 -14.29
CA GLN A 76 4.08 -9.14 -13.54
C GLN A 76 2.92 -9.09 -12.53
N ARG A 77 2.26 -7.94 -12.34
CA ARG A 77 1.13 -7.85 -11.41
C ARG A 77 -0.02 -8.76 -11.85
N ASP A 78 -0.62 -9.42 -10.88
CA ASP A 78 -1.87 -10.17 -11.05
C ASP A 78 -2.96 -9.51 -10.21
N TRP A 79 -3.54 -8.44 -10.72
CA TRP A 79 -4.59 -7.68 -10.03
C TRP A 79 -5.91 -8.46 -9.87
N ARG A 80 -6.05 -9.64 -10.50
CA ARG A 80 -7.24 -10.49 -10.34
C ARG A 80 -7.11 -11.42 -9.15
N ASN A 81 -5.93 -12.01 -8.95
CA ASN A 81 -5.68 -12.95 -7.87
C ASN A 81 -5.06 -12.29 -6.62
N ASN A 82 -4.27 -11.22 -6.80
CA ASN A 82 -3.61 -10.49 -5.73
C ASN A 82 -4.36 -9.19 -5.41
N LEU A 83 -5.58 -9.33 -4.87
CA LEU A 83 -6.43 -8.18 -4.56
C LEU A 83 -5.74 -7.24 -3.57
N THR A 84 -5.72 -5.95 -3.92
CA THR A 84 -5.23 -4.87 -3.07
C THR A 84 -6.41 -4.03 -2.65
N ILE A 85 -6.64 -3.95 -1.34
CA ILE A 85 -7.80 -3.29 -0.76
C ILE A 85 -7.31 -2.13 0.10
N LEU A 86 -7.84 -0.95 -0.18
CA LEU A 86 -7.64 0.23 0.66
C LEU A 86 -8.89 0.35 1.52
N SER A 87 -8.79 -0.11 2.76
CA SER A 87 -9.94 -0.13 3.66
C SER A 87 -10.11 1.22 4.35
N GLY A 88 -11.37 1.61 4.52
CA GLY A 88 -11.80 2.74 5.34
C GLY A 88 -12.21 2.34 6.75
N ASP A 89 -12.10 1.05 7.10
CA ASP A 89 -12.32 0.56 8.45
C ASP A 89 -11.18 1.09 9.34
N ILE A 90 -11.54 2.11 10.14
CA ILE A 90 -10.62 2.74 11.08
C ILE A 90 -10.44 1.88 12.34
N ASP A 91 -11.41 1.04 12.71
CA ASP A 91 -11.38 0.30 13.97
C ASP A 91 -10.77 -1.11 13.80
N HIS A 92 -10.51 -1.53 12.55
CA HIS A 92 -9.95 -2.84 12.18
C HIS A 92 -10.82 -3.99 12.68
N ASP A 93 -12.13 -3.76 12.78
CA ASP A 93 -13.11 -4.73 13.26
C ASP A 93 -13.82 -5.49 12.14
N ASP A 94 -13.57 -5.12 10.88
CA ASP A 94 -13.97 -5.89 9.71
C ASP A 94 -12.99 -7.06 9.47
N ALA A 95 -13.47 -8.27 9.78
CA ALA A 95 -12.70 -9.51 9.66
C ALA A 95 -12.78 -10.15 8.25
N ASN A 96 -13.55 -9.56 7.34
CA ASN A 96 -13.72 -10.02 5.98
C ASN A 96 -12.59 -9.48 5.08
N THR A 97 -12.25 -10.24 4.03
CA THR A 97 -11.12 -9.89 3.15
C THR A 97 -11.48 -8.87 2.08
N ASP A 98 -12.68 -8.32 2.05
CA ASP A 98 -13.13 -7.18 1.24
C ASP A 98 -12.90 -5.84 1.94
N GLY A 99 -12.67 -5.88 3.25
CA GLY A 99 -12.32 -4.75 4.11
C GLY A 99 -13.37 -3.66 4.21
#